data_AF-A0A947P1D5-F1
#
_entry.id   AF-A0A947P1D5-F1
#
_cell.length_a   1.000
_cell.length_b   1.000
_cell.length_c   1.000
_cell.angle_alpha   90.00
_cell.angle_beta   90.00
_cell.angle_gamma   90.00
#
_symmetry.space_group_name_H-M   'P 1'
#
loop_
_entity.id
_entity.type
_entity.pdbx_description
1 polymer ?
#
loop_
_entity_poly.entity_id
_entity_poly.type
_entity_poly.pdbx_seq_one_letter_code
_entity_poly.pdbx_strand_id
1 'polypeptide(L)'
;MLLVISCLLLVGCSRTVTQIVNYGDQMTVSVTLRGNIDVSANRYFMVLSDNQNFKVPLPPPDQLDTAPEFIEPDMTPQTGSLEAYFTNFFSAWSGYVVLDTTGYTLVTGPFVINQAPTREVLSTLGSINTTISFDFRLGELFATVPDLIYFDIIAVSWPDGAEKVPADHLPSTDNSISKIQGSIKTVADIEDPSLDPGLDIINCTVEIQ
;
A
#
# COMPACT_ATOMS: atom_id res chain seq x y z
N MET A 1 -41.65 -16.61 -67.46
CA MET A 1 -41.68 -16.90 -66.01
C MET A 1 -40.41 -16.31 -65.42
N LEU A 2 -40.49 -15.13 -64.79
CA LEU A 2 -39.33 -14.38 -64.29
C LEU A 2 -39.20 -14.68 -62.79
N LEU A 3 -38.08 -15.26 -62.37
CA LEU A 3 -37.78 -15.55 -60.96
C LEU A 3 -36.99 -14.37 -60.39
N VAL A 4 -37.60 -13.59 -59.50
CA VAL A 4 -36.91 -12.51 -58.76
C VAL A 4 -36.44 -13.10 -57.43
N ILE A 5 -35.12 -13.24 -57.26
CA ILE A 5 -34.49 -13.63 -56.00
C ILE A 5 -34.22 -12.35 -55.21
N SER A 6 -35.00 -12.11 -54.16
CA SER A 6 -34.78 -11.04 -53.19
C SER A 6 -33.69 -11.44 -52.19
N CYS A 7 -32.46 -10.96 -52.40
CA CYS A 7 -31.42 -10.98 -51.37
C CYS A 7 -31.73 -9.92 -50.31
N LEU A 8 -32.36 -10.34 -49.21
CA LEU A 8 -32.39 -9.58 -47.96
C LEU A 8 -31.00 -9.64 -47.31
N LEU A 9 -30.19 -8.62 -47.58
CA LEU A 9 -28.99 -8.32 -46.81
C LEU A 9 -29.42 -7.90 -45.40
N LEU A 10 -29.36 -8.84 -44.47
CA LEU A 10 -29.40 -8.56 -43.03
C LEU A 10 -28.13 -7.79 -42.67
N VAL A 11 -28.21 -6.47 -42.74
CA VAL A 11 -27.18 -5.57 -42.19
C VAL A 11 -27.27 -5.68 -40.67
N GLY A 12 -26.54 -6.64 -40.10
CA GLY A 12 -26.31 -6.71 -38.67
C GLY A 12 -25.51 -5.47 -38.26
N CYS A 13 -26.19 -4.48 -37.68
CA CYS A 13 -25.50 -3.43 -36.95
C CYS A 13 -24.77 -4.10 -35.78
N SER A 14 -23.46 -4.29 -35.89
CA SER A 14 -22.63 -4.57 -34.72
C SER A 14 -22.72 -3.34 -33.82
N ARG A 15 -23.59 -3.38 -32.82
CA ARG A 15 -23.54 -2.41 -31.73
C ARG A 15 -22.22 -2.67 -31.02
N THR A 16 -21.22 -1.83 -31.28
CA THR A 16 -20.05 -1.74 -30.42
C THR A 16 -20.55 -1.31 -29.05
N VAL A 17 -20.70 -2.27 -28.15
CA VAL A 17 -20.99 -2.00 -26.75
C VAL A 17 -19.67 -1.53 -26.15
N THR A 18 -19.46 -0.22 -26.08
CA THR A 18 -18.40 0.33 -25.25
C THR A 18 -18.75 -0.05 -23.81
N GLN A 19 -18.00 -0.97 -23.22
CA GLN A 19 -18.19 -1.34 -21.82
C GLN A 19 -17.99 -0.08 -20.99
N ILE A 20 -18.99 0.29 -20.20
CA ILE A 20 -18.85 1.34 -19.20
C ILE A 20 -17.94 0.77 -18.11
N VAL A 21 -16.75 1.35 -17.98
CA VAL A 21 -15.82 0.99 -16.90
C VAL A 21 -16.22 1.82 -15.69
N ASN A 22 -16.67 1.15 -14.62
CA ASN A 22 -16.87 1.80 -13.34
C ASN A 22 -15.53 1.91 -12.61
N TYR A 23 -15.20 3.10 -12.14
CA TYR A 23 -14.05 3.32 -11.27
C TYR A 23 -14.53 3.29 -9.82
N GLY A 24 -13.78 2.60 -8.97
CA GLY A 24 -14.04 2.59 -7.54
C GLY A 24 -13.49 3.83 -6.86
N ASP A 25 -14.07 4.17 -5.71
CA ASP A 25 -13.69 5.34 -4.91
C ASP A 25 -13.08 4.97 -3.56
N GLN A 26 -13.16 3.69 -3.16
CA GLN A 26 -12.69 3.18 -1.89
C GLN A 26 -11.74 2.00 -2.10
N MET A 27 -10.69 1.93 -1.28
CA MET A 27 -9.80 0.77 -1.20
C MET A 27 -10.00 0.09 0.14
N THR A 28 -10.20 -1.23 0.12
CA THR A 28 -10.21 -2.09 1.31
C THR A 28 -8.94 -2.91 1.35
N VAL A 29 -8.35 -3.06 2.53
CA VAL A 29 -7.06 -3.70 2.74
C VAL A 29 -7.17 -4.70 3.88
N SER A 30 -6.62 -5.89 3.67
CA SER A 30 -6.51 -6.93 4.68
C SER A 30 -5.13 -7.57 4.63
N VAL A 31 -4.35 -7.40 5.69
CA VAL A 31 -3.01 -7.98 5.84
C VAL A 31 -3.03 -9.00 6.96
N THR A 32 -2.47 -10.19 6.72
CA THR A 32 -2.31 -11.23 7.71
C THR A 32 -0.85 -11.37 8.07
N LEU A 33 -0.58 -11.33 9.37
CA LEU A 33 0.71 -11.62 9.99
C LEU A 33 0.74 -13.06 10.50
N ARG A 34 1.93 -13.64 10.66
CA ARG A 34 2.08 -14.97 11.26
C ARG A 34 1.63 -15.00 12.72
N GLY A 35 1.89 -13.92 13.46
CA GLY A 35 1.53 -13.73 14.86
C GLY A 35 0.55 -12.57 15.07
N ASN A 36 0.17 -12.34 16.33
CA ASN A 36 -0.67 -11.21 16.66
C ASN A 36 0.08 -9.89 16.42
N ILE A 37 -0.65 -8.87 15.99
CA ILE A 37 -0.19 -7.49 15.92
C ILE A 37 0.33 -7.04 17.30
N ASP A 38 1.45 -6.31 17.33
CA ASP A 38 1.92 -5.63 18.55
C ASP A 38 2.21 -4.15 18.25
N VAL A 39 1.18 -3.30 18.37
CA VAL A 39 1.32 -1.85 18.14
C VAL A 39 2.09 -1.12 19.25
N SER A 40 2.44 -1.81 20.34
CA SER A 40 3.26 -1.21 21.40
C SER A 40 4.74 -1.30 21.10
N ALA A 41 5.15 -2.31 20.33
CA ALA A 41 6.53 -2.54 19.92
C ALA A 41 6.78 -2.26 18.43
N ASN A 42 5.74 -2.27 17.60
CA ASN A 42 5.85 -2.21 16.14
C ASN A 42 4.92 -1.17 15.53
N ARG A 43 5.21 -0.80 14.27
CA ARG A 43 4.29 -0.07 13.40
C ARG A 43 4.18 -0.74 12.04
N TYR A 44 3.02 -0.59 11.43
CA TYR A 44 2.69 -1.20 10.16
C TYR A 44 2.25 -0.13 9.19
N PHE A 45 2.85 -0.13 8.01
CA PHE A 45 2.63 0.89 7.00
C PHE A 45 2.07 0.27 5.73
N MET A 46 1.10 0.93 5.13
CA MET A 46 0.78 0.76 3.72
C MET A 46 1.19 2.02 2.99
N VAL A 47 2.25 1.95 2.20
CA VAL A 47 2.70 3.08 1.40
C VAL A 47 2.15 2.94 -0.01
N LEU A 48 1.63 4.05 -0.53
CA LEU A 48 1.05 4.15 -1.86
C LEU A 48 1.93 5.01 -2.76
N SER A 49 2.02 4.64 -4.03
CA SER A 49 2.78 5.35 -5.05
C SER A 49 2.10 5.30 -6.41
N ASP A 50 2.37 6.30 -7.25
CA ASP A 50 2.10 6.29 -8.69
C ASP A 50 3.31 5.80 -9.50
N ASN A 51 4.43 5.49 -8.85
CA ASN A 51 5.66 4.99 -9.46
C ASN A 51 5.69 3.45 -9.48
N GLN A 52 5.82 2.89 -10.69
CA GLN A 52 5.85 1.44 -10.91
C GLN A 52 7.00 0.70 -10.21
N ASN A 53 8.11 1.39 -9.94
CA ASN A 53 9.28 0.77 -9.31
C ASN A 53 9.35 1.08 -7.81
N PHE A 54 8.23 1.53 -7.22
CA PHE A 54 8.20 1.82 -5.79
C PHE A 54 8.27 0.53 -4.98
N LYS A 55 9.30 0.44 -4.14
CA LYS A 55 9.44 -0.57 -3.09
C LYS A 55 10.28 -0.02 -1.96
N VAL A 56 9.90 -0.30 -0.72
CA VAL A 56 10.76 0.01 0.42
C VAL A 56 11.90 -0.99 0.46
N PRO A 57 13.18 -0.58 0.44
CA PRO A 57 14.27 -1.54 0.53
C PRO A 57 14.34 -2.17 1.93
N LEU A 58 14.38 -3.50 2.01
CA LEU A 58 14.85 -4.20 3.22
C LEU A 58 16.37 -4.15 3.31
N PRO A 59 16.93 -4.01 4.52
CA PRO A 59 18.37 -4.11 4.70
C PRO A 59 18.87 -5.53 4.39
N PRO A 60 20.09 -5.66 3.85
CA PRO A 60 20.76 -6.95 3.77
C PRO A 60 20.91 -7.59 5.16
N PRO A 61 20.79 -8.93 5.30
CA PRO A 61 20.89 -9.61 6.59
C PRO A 61 22.20 -9.36 7.36
N ASP A 62 23.27 -9.01 6.66
CA ASP A 62 24.61 -8.74 7.20
C ASP A 62 24.86 -7.25 7.51
N GLN A 63 23.88 -6.38 7.24
CA GLN A 63 24.03 -4.92 7.34
C GLN A 63 22.92 -4.24 8.16
N LEU A 64 22.29 -4.97 9.09
CA LEU A 64 21.23 -4.44 9.95
C LEU A 64 21.68 -3.19 10.74
N ASP A 65 22.91 -3.19 11.28
CA ASP A 65 23.46 -2.06 12.06
C ASP A 65 23.74 -0.79 11.21
N THR A 66 23.62 -0.91 9.89
CA THR A 66 23.77 0.20 8.93
C THR A 66 22.55 0.36 8.04
N ALA A 67 21.48 -0.35 8.38
CA ALA A 67 20.23 -0.31 7.65
C ALA A 67 19.69 1.12 7.64
N PRO A 68 19.17 1.60 6.50
CA PRO A 68 18.45 2.85 6.51
C PRO A 68 17.19 2.68 7.38
N GLU A 69 17.05 3.52 8.40
CA GLU A 69 15.81 3.63 9.15
C GLU A 69 14.60 4.00 8.28
N PHE A 70 13.46 3.42 8.60
CA PHE A 70 12.15 3.78 8.12
C PHE A 70 11.43 4.58 9.20
N ILE A 71 11.54 5.90 9.08
CA ILE A 71 10.93 6.86 10.00
C ILE A 71 9.77 7.59 9.33
N GLU A 72 9.02 8.40 10.06
CA GLU A 72 8.04 9.32 9.47
C GLU A 72 8.71 10.65 9.03
N PRO A 73 8.12 11.40 8.07
CA PRO A 73 8.73 12.60 7.48
C PRO A 73 9.13 13.74 8.42
N ASP A 74 8.58 13.80 9.64
CA ASP A 74 8.88 14.80 10.67
C ASP A 74 9.79 14.28 11.80
N MET A 75 10.24 13.03 11.69
CA MET A 75 11.12 12.41 12.68
C MET A 75 12.59 12.69 12.37
N THR A 76 13.38 12.82 13.44
CA THR A 76 14.84 12.84 13.34
C THR A 76 15.36 11.41 13.41
N PRO A 77 16.13 10.94 12.42
CA PRO A 77 16.72 9.61 12.47
C PRO A 77 17.78 9.51 13.58
N GLN A 78 18.00 8.31 14.09
CA GLN A 78 19.09 7.98 15.00
C GLN A 78 20.42 7.78 14.26
N THR A 79 20.39 7.29 13.01
CA THR A 79 21.55 7.11 12.13
C THR A 79 21.36 7.79 10.78
N GLY A 80 22.43 8.13 10.07
CA GLY A 80 22.32 8.78 8.75
C GLY A 80 21.89 10.27 8.82
N SER A 81 21.24 10.77 7.76
CA SER A 81 20.77 12.17 7.68
C SER A 81 19.35 12.25 7.13
N LEU A 82 18.58 13.24 7.60
CA LEU A 82 17.20 13.46 7.17
C LEU A 82 17.07 13.58 5.65
N GLU A 83 18.03 14.22 4.98
CA GLU A 83 18.08 14.35 3.52
C GLU A 83 18.21 12.99 2.81
N ALA A 84 19.01 12.08 3.37
CA ALA A 84 19.18 10.74 2.81
C ALA A 84 17.87 9.95 2.92
N TYR A 85 17.20 10.01 4.08
CA TYR A 85 15.89 9.37 4.27
C TYR A 85 14.84 9.90 3.32
N PHE A 86 14.77 11.23 3.20
CA PHE A 86 13.86 11.89 2.28
C PHE A 86 14.02 11.42 0.84
N THR A 87 15.27 11.37 0.39
CA THR A 87 15.62 10.96 -0.98
C THR A 87 15.27 9.49 -1.22
N ASN A 88 15.57 8.62 -0.25
CA ASN A 88 15.45 7.17 -0.41
C ASN A 88 14.03 6.63 -0.25
N PHE A 89 13.21 7.23 0.62
CA PHE A 89 11.87 6.72 0.93
C PHE A 89 10.78 7.68 0.47
N PHE A 90 10.72 8.88 1.06
CA PHE A 90 9.53 9.73 0.97
C PHE A 90 9.29 10.36 -0.40
N SER A 91 10.34 10.55 -1.21
CA SER A 91 10.25 11.19 -2.52
C SER A 91 9.32 10.48 -3.51
N ALA A 92 9.03 9.19 -3.29
CA ALA A 92 8.17 8.38 -4.13
C ALA A 92 6.78 8.12 -3.55
N TRP A 93 6.46 8.65 -2.37
CA TRP A 93 5.20 8.37 -1.67
C TRP A 93 4.11 9.34 -2.15
N SER A 94 2.98 8.79 -2.59
CA SER A 94 1.75 9.57 -2.79
C SER A 94 1.04 9.79 -1.46
N GLY A 95 1.16 8.83 -0.54
CA GLY A 95 0.61 8.85 0.81
C GLY A 95 0.80 7.50 1.48
N TYR A 96 0.42 7.40 2.75
CA TYR A 96 0.47 6.13 3.45
C TYR A 96 -0.63 6.00 4.51
N VAL A 97 -0.97 4.77 4.85
CA VAL A 97 -1.73 4.45 6.07
C VAL A 97 -0.75 3.86 7.07
N VAL A 98 -0.81 4.31 8.32
CA VAL A 98 -0.05 3.74 9.44
C VAL A 98 -0.98 3.20 10.51
N LEU A 99 -0.65 2.01 11.01
CA LEU A 99 -1.22 1.43 12.21
C LEU A 99 -0.24 1.62 13.37
N ASP A 100 -0.69 2.30 14.42
CA ASP A 100 0.02 2.47 15.69
C ASP A 100 -0.94 2.32 16.89
N THR A 101 -0.49 2.67 18.09
CA THR A 101 -1.29 2.59 19.32
C THR A 101 -2.59 3.39 19.29
N THR A 102 -2.69 4.42 18.45
CA THR A 102 -3.89 5.26 18.29
C THR A 102 -4.91 4.66 17.33
N GLY A 103 -4.47 3.73 16.47
CA GLY A 103 -5.28 3.08 15.44
C GLY A 103 -4.72 3.33 14.05
N TYR A 104 -5.63 3.43 13.08
CA TYR A 104 -5.33 3.63 11.68
C TYR A 104 -5.35 5.12 11.34
N THR A 105 -4.23 5.62 10.85
CA THR A 105 -4.09 7.01 10.42
C THR A 105 -3.70 7.07 8.95
N LEU A 106 -4.46 7.82 8.17
CA LEU A 106 -4.10 8.23 6.83
C LEU A 106 -3.15 9.43 6.92
N VAL A 107 -2.03 9.35 6.22
CA VAL A 107 -1.02 10.39 6.20
C VAL A 107 -0.75 10.82 4.77
N THR A 108 -0.93 12.12 4.52
CA THR A 108 -0.82 12.73 3.20
C THR A 108 0.22 13.84 3.17
N GLY A 109 0.81 14.02 1.99
CA GLY A 109 1.85 14.98 1.74
C GLY A 109 1.39 16.45 1.70
N PRO A 110 2.27 17.38 1.28
CA PRO A 110 3.56 17.08 0.66
C PRO A 110 4.56 16.53 1.68
N PHE A 111 5.16 15.40 1.36
CA PHE A 111 6.31 14.90 2.10
C PHE A 111 7.50 15.73 1.60
N VAL A 112 7.91 16.72 2.38
CA VAL A 112 9.10 17.54 2.13
C VAL A 112 9.82 17.80 3.45
N ILE A 113 11.14 17.94 3.38
CA ILE A 113 11.98 18.16 4.55
C ILE A 113 11.48 19.39 5.34
N ASN A 114 11.38 19.25 6.66
CA ASN A 114 10.92 20.28 7.61
C ASN A 114 9.45 20.72 7.43
N GLN A 115 8.61 19.93 6.77
CA GLN A 115 7.18 20.15 6.72
C GLN A 115 6.44 18.96 7.34
N ALA A 116 5.56 19.25 8.30
CA ALA A 116 4.73 18.22 8.91
C ALA A 116 3.70 17.71 7.89
N PRO A 117 3.51 16.39 7.77
CA PRO A 117 2.46 15.82 6.93
C PRO A 117 1.09 16.05 7.56
N THR A 118 0.04 15.90 6.75
CA THR A 118 -1.34 15.92 7.26
C THR A 118 -1.72 14.53 7.73
N ARG A 119 -2.35 14.44 8.91
CA ARG A 119 -2.81 13.18 9.50
C ARG A 119 -4.33 13.21 9.68
N GLU A 120 -4.99 12.15 9.24
CA GLU A 120 -6.42 11.93 9.41
C GLU A 120 -6.65 10.55 10.01
N VAL A 121 -7.40 10.47 11.12
CA VAL A 121 -7.71 9.19 11.75
C VAL A 121 -8.81 8.49 10.94
N LEU A 122 -8.50 7.33 10.37
CA LEU A 122 -9.46 6.49 9.66
C LEU A 122 -10.33 5.72 10.66
N SER A 123 -9.71 5.09 11.64
CA SER A 123 -10.41 4.36 12.69
C SER A 123 -9.50 4.12 13.90
N THR A 124 -10.11 3.89 15.06
CA THR A 124 -9.39 3.50 16.27
C THR A 124 -8.96 2.05 16.20
N LEU A 125 -7.93 1.69 16.97
CA LEU A 125 -7.48 0.31 17.10
C LEU A 125 -8.63 -0.60 17.57
N GLY A 126 -8.92 -1.65 16.78
CA GLY A 126 -9.86 -2.69 17.14
C GLY A 126 -9.24 -3.77 18.02
N SER A 127 -9.73 -5.01 17.90
CA SER A 127 -9.14 -6.15 18.60
C SER A 127 -7.78 -6.50 18.00
N ILE A 128 -6.77 -6.65 18.85
CA ILE A 128 -5.46 -7.16 18.45
C ILE A 128 -5.59 -8.65 18.10
N ASN A 129 -5.27 -8.97 16.86
CA ASN A 129 -5.28 -10.33 16.31
C ASN A 129 -4.21 -10.45 15.21
N THR A 130 -4.22 -11.50 14.39
CA THR A 130 -3.24 -11.72 13.32
C THR A 130 -3.52 -10.90 12.06
N THR A 131 -4.64 -10.19 11.99
CA THR A 131 -5.13 -9.51 10.79
C THR A 131 -5.29 -8.02 11.03
N ILE A 132 -4.63 -7.24 10.16
CA ILE A 132 -4.77 -5.80 10.02
C ILE A 132 -5.81 -5.56 8.92
N SER A 133 -6.87 -4.82 9.23
CA SER A 133 -7.90 -4.48 8.23
C SER A 133 -8.30 -3.03 8.33
N PHE A 134 -8.35 -2.35 7.19
CA PHE A 134 -8.78 -0.96 7.09
C PHE A 134 -9.27 -0.66 5.68
N ASP A 135 -10.00 0.44 5.57
CA ASP A 135 -10.46 0.99 4.31
C ASP A 135 -10.31 2.52 4.32
N PHE A 136 -10.21 3.10 3.13
CA PHE A 136 -10.07 4.55 2.95
C PHE A 136 -10.55 4.96 1.57
N ARG A 137 -10.88 6.24 1.41
CA ARG A 137 -11.27 6.78 0.10
C ARG A 137 -10.04 7.16 -0.70
N LEU A 138 -9.97 6.72 -1.96
CA LEU A 138 -8.85 7.04 -2.86
C LEU A 138 -8.71 8.55 -3.08
N GLY A 139 -9.82 9.29 -3.06
CA GLY A 139 -9.83 10.75 -3.22
C GLY A 139 -9.24 11.53 -2.04
N GLU A 140 -9.03 10.89 -0.88
CA GLU A 140 -8.36 11.52 0.27
C GLU A 140 -6.84 11.53 0.09
N LEU A 141 -6.30 10.61 -0.71
CA LEU A 141 -4.87 10.48 -1.00
C LEU A 141 -4.47 11.08 -2.34
N PHE A 142 -5.27 10.86 -3.36
CA PHE A 142 -4.94 11.24 -4.73
C PHE A 142 -5.83 12.39 -5.18
N ALA A 143 -5.21 13.52 -5.53
CA ALA A 143 -5.91 14.60 -6.24
C ALA A 143 -6.51 14.12 -7.57
N THR A 144 -5.88 13.14 -8.20
CA THR A 144 -6.42 12.38 -9.34
C THR A 144 -5.96 10.94 -9.21
N VAL A 145 -6.92 10.02 -9.04
CA VAL A 145 -6.63 8.60 -8.82
C VAL A 145 -5.98 8.00 -10.08
N PRO A 146 -4.76 7.43 -9.98
CA PRO A 146 -4.07 6.83 -11.12
C PRO A 146 -4.74 5.53 -11.56
N ASP A 147 -4.58 5.16 -12.84
CA ASP A 147 -5.17 3.93 -13.40
C ASP A 147 -4.66 2.66 -12.72
N LEU A 148 -3.38 2.69 -12.31
CA LEU A 148 -2.71 1.71 -11.48
C LEU A 148 -2.19 2.40 -10.22
N ILE A 149 -2.51 1.82 -9.07
CA ILE A 149 -2.05 2.26 -7.76
C ILE A 149 -1.01 1.24 -7.31
N TYR A 150 0.24 1.69 -7.13
CA TYR A 150 1.31 0.86 -6.58
C TYR A 150 1.31 0.95 -5.07
N PHE A 151 1.63 -0.16 -4.41
CA PHE A 151 1.60 -0.22 -2.96
C PHE A 151 2.65 -1.16 -2.39
N ASP A 152 3.05 -0.89 -1.15
CA ASP A 152 3.86 -1.79 -0.35
C ASP A 152 3.31 -1.83 1.08
N ILE A 153 3.39 -2.99 1.73
CA ILE A 153 3.06 -3.14 3.14
C ILE A 153 4.36 -3.42 3.87
N ILE A 154 4.65 -2.66 4.92
CA ILE A 154 5.92 -2.75 5.65
C ILE A 154 5.62 -2.92 7.13
N ALA A 155 6.26 -3.91 7.75
CA ALA A 155 6.29 -4.08 9.19
C ALA A 155 7.62 -3.58 9.73
N VAL A 156 7.56 -2.67 10.69
CA VAL A 156 8.75 -1.97 11.22
C VAL A 156 8.78 -2.13 12.74
N SER A 157 9.89 -2.61 13.27
CA SER A 157 10.11 -2.57 14.71
C SER A 157 10.21 -1.11 15.17
N TRP A 158 9.46 -0.75 16.21
CA TRP A 158 9.28 0.62 16.67
C TRP A 158 9.68 0.91 18.12
N PRO A 159 10.92 0.59 18.54
CA PRO A 159 11.39 0.85 19.91
C PRO A 159 11.60 2.34 20.19
N ASP A 160 11.25 2.83 21.37
CA ASP A 160 11.53 4.22 21.76
C ASP A 160 13.05 4.50 21.82
N GLY A 161 13.48 5.58 21.15
CA GLY A 161 14.87 6.05 21.19
C GLY A 161 15.92 5.16 20.50
N ALA A 162 15.50 4.16 19.72
CA ALA A 162 16.40 3.32 18.92
C ALA A 162 16.03 3.35 17.43
N GLU A 163 16.86 2.75 16.58
CA GLU A 163 16.67 2.74 15.12
C GLU A 163 15.37 2.04 14.71
N LYS A 164 14.73 2.56 13.66
CA LYS A 164 13.47 2.02 13.10
C LYS A 164 13.75 1.23 11.84
N VAL A 165 14.12 -0.04 11.96
CA VAL A 165 14.51 -0.85 10.81
C VAL A 165 13.30 -1.65 10.28
N PRO A 166 12.96 -1.55 8.97
CA PRO A 166 12.00 -2.45 8.34
C PRO A 166 12.40 -3.91 8.56
N ALA A 167 11.49 -4.68 9.16
CA ALA A 167 11.70 -6.11 9.41
C ALA A 167 11.19 -6.94 8.22
N ASP A 168 10.07 -6.53 7.63
CA ASP A 168 9.43 -7.24 6.54
C ASP A 168 8.65 -6.31 5.61
N HIS A 169 8.42 -6.76 4.38
CA HIS A 169 7.55 -6.12 3.41
C HIS A 169 7.00 -7.10 2.37
N LEU A 170 6.12 -6.67 1.47
CA LEU A 170 5.65 -7.55 0.40
C LEU A 170 6.78 -7.97 -0.59
N PRO A 171 6.74 -9.22 -1.12
CA PRO A 171 7.89 -9.79 -1.80
C PRO A 171 8.12 -9.22 -3.21
N SER A 172 7.07 -8.80 -3.93
CA SER A 172 7.18 -8.28 -5.31
C SER A 172 7.56 -6.78 -5.36
N THR A 173 8.23 -6.36 -6.42
CA THR A 173 8.68 -4.96 -6.63
C THR A 173 7.67 -4.06 -7.35
N ASP A 174 6.54 -4.60 -7.77
CA ASP A 174 5.54 -3.92 -8.60
C ASP A 174 4.10 -4.25 -8.16
N ASN A 175 3.91 -4.50 -6.86
CA ASN A 175 2.59 -4.72 -6.28
C ASN A 175 1.67 -3.55 -6.64
N SER A 176 0.63 -3.86 -7.41
CA SER A 176 -0.26 -2.87 -7.96
C SER A 176 -1.68 -3.40 -8.11
N ILE A 177 -2.62 -2.46 -8.12
CA ILE A 177 -4.04 -2.71 -8.33
C ILE A 177 -4.64 -1.65 -9.25
N SER A 178 -5.58 -2.04 -10.10
CA SER A 178 -6.31 -1.12 -10.96
C SER A 178 -7.41 -0.39 -10.19
N LYS A 179 -7.65 0.88 -10.51
CA LYS A 179 -8.78 1.66 -9.95
C LYS A 179 -10.17 1.20 -10.40
N ILE A 180 -10.27 0.19 -11.25
CA ILE A 180 -11.54 -0.35 -11.72
C ILE A 180 -12.26 -1.01 -10.54
N GLN A 181 -13.53 -0.66 -10.34
CA GLN A 181 -14.38 -1.24 -9.29
C GLN A 181 -14.40 -2.78 -9.38
N GLY A 182 -14.26 -3.45 -8.25
CA GLY A 182 -14.17 -4.91 -8.13
C GLY A 182 -12.79 -5.50 -8.45
N SER A 183 -11.77 -4.67 -8.67
CA SER A 183 -10.39 -5.15 -8.77
C SER A 183 -9.95 -5.72 -7.42
N ILE A 184 -9.37 -6.92 -7.44
CA ILE A 184 -8.82 -7.59 -6.25
C ILE A 184 -7.39 -8.02 -6.57
N LYS A 185 -6.46 -7.74 -5.66
CA LYS A 185 -5.09 -8.21 -5.72
C LYS A 185 -4.74 -8.90 -4.40
N THR A 186 -4.30 -10.14 -4.50
CA THR A 186 -3.74 -10.88 -3.36
C THR A 186 -2.25 -11.12 -3.61
N VAL A 187 -1.45 -10.84 -2.59
CA VAL A 187 -0.01 -11.05 -2.54
C VAL A 187 0.25 -11.95 -1.34
N ALA A 188 0.67 -13.18 -1.61
CA ALA A 188 1.11 -14.10 -0.58
C ALA A 188 2.63 -13.98 -0.39
N ASP A 189 3.08 -14.17 0.84
CA ASP A 189 4.49 -14.32 1.18
C ASP A 189 4.75 -15.65 1.90
N ILE A 190 6.02 -15.99 2.03
CA ILE A 190 6.48 -17.18 2.73
C ILE A 190 6.85 -16.78 4.15
N GLU A 191 6.33 -17.53 5.13
CA GLU A 191 6.70 -17.36 6.54
C GLU A 191 8.22 -17.36 6.74
N ASP A 192 8.75 -16.32 7.40
CA ASP A 192 10.16 -16.25 7.78
C ASP A 192 10.34 -16.58 9.28
N PRO A 193 10.78 -17.81 9.62
CA PRO A 193 10.97 -18.23 11.02
C PRO A 193 12.03 -17.43 11.78
N SER A 194 12.85 -16.62 11.09
CA SER A 194 13.85 -15.75 11.73
C SER A 194 13.27 -14.43 12.24
N LEU A 195 12.11 -14.01 11.73
CA LEU A 195 11.41 -12.80 12.16
C LEU A 195 10.55 -13.05 13.41
N ASP A 196 10.27 -11.97 14.16
CA ASP A 196 9.20 -12.00 15.16
C ASP A 196 7.86 -12.30 14.46
N PRO A 197 7.04 -13.27 14.93
CA PRO A 197 5.72 -13.52 14.35
C PRO A 197 4.84 -12.27 14.16
N GLY A 198 4.93 -11.28 15.03
CA GLY A 198 4.16 -10.03 14.93
C GLY A 198 4.69 -9.05 13.87
N LEU A 199 5.80 -9.36 13.20
CA LEU A 199 6.40 -8.59 12.11
C LEU A 199 6.40 -9.34 10.77
N ASP A 200 6.19 -10.65 10.78
CA ASP A 200 6.20 -11.54 9.60
C ASP A 200 4.85 -11.46 8.84
N ILE A 201 4.84 -10.80 7.69
CA ILE A 201 3.70 -10.62 6.80
C ILE A 201 3.57 -11.83 5.89
N ILE A 202 2.45 -12.55 5.96
CA ILE A 202 2.25 -13.79 5.18
C ILE A 202 1.24 -13.64 4.04
N ASN A 203 0.36 -12.64 4.12
CA ASN A 203 -0.61 -12.38 3.07
C ASN A 203 -1.12 -10.93 3.10
N CYS A 204 -1.34 -10.35 1.94
CA CYS A 204 -2.06 -9.09 1.77
C CYS A 204 -3.10 -9.22 0.66
N THR A 205 -4.31 -8.75 0.94
CA THR A 205 -5.37 -8.60 -0.05
C THR A 205 -5.81 -7.15 -0.07
N VAL A 206 -5.82 -6.55 -1.27
CA VAL A 206 -6.37 -5.23 -1.52
C VAL A 206 -7.50 -5.34 -2.54
N GLU A 207 -8.55 -4.55 -2.34
CA GLU A 207 -9.73 -4.53 -3.19
C GLU A 207 -10.19 -3.09 -3.44
N ILE A 208 -10.60 -2.80 -4.68
CA ILE A 208 -11.24 -1.54 -5.05
C ILE A 208 -12.75 -1.73 -5.05
N GLN A 209 -13.46 -0.96 -4.22
CA GLN A 209 -14.92 -0.93 -4.12
C GLN A 209 -15.51 0.19 -4.96
#